data_AF-A0AAE7DHG4-F1
#
_entry.id   AF-A0AAE7DHG4-F1
#
_cell.length_a   1.000
_cell.length_b   1.000
_cell.length_c   1.000
_cell.angle_alpha   90.00
_cell.angle_beta   90.00
_cell.angle_gamma   90.00
#
_symmetry.space_group_name_H-M   'P 1'
#
loop_
_entity.id
_entity.type
_entity.pdbx_description
1 polymer ?
#
loop_
_entity_poly.entity_id
_entity_poly.type
_entity_poly.pdbx_seq_one_letter_code
_entity_poly.pdbx_strand_id
1 'polypeptide(L)'
;MAKGYFIRKGDKTTCGGEVLDADTRVMMFGFAHARAGDPVSCGKNDETYEIEGGIAFFGSHGGLVAGSLDSRSGCPCKAGLVPSFTTATYESRQGAAPPAARSAPQQEATPVAPSNPVTPRQSSFTSARAPSPTLSERPGTACENHWRGYQQRVENVVAPNGKLIADPKARNKAINAAYAQLWRHDPRFQWAGLAAFASKQVGCGLLHAADTIEKIQAEEETIQQLKDSARQGLRGLLSPSEREKRATIRAFEQRQREYEEANRDNPVWGFTHWGADLPLSYSQRMYRFVYEMLAMGNTTLFLDVYPLHVFYRERGLEAMKDCLGSRSNIYGHGQHPVLWPVGQKTLEFGIDHEEILLAFEAIEAGNIAESVEHLAKHEQVNILQPAMYSDWRFNSLLYSNHLSYLVGFPSGAAEAIELTLASQCRRIDDGRTIGFSNTPFANLADINQRMAFVLRAAKQFDDLLHSDQSEQIERSIRDIALGGGVR
;
A
#
# COMPACT_ATOMS: atom_id res chain seq x y z
N MET A 1 3.09 -21.44 -1.36
CA MET A 1 4.50 -21.39 -0.91
C MET A 1 4.53 -21.63 0.59
N ALA A 2 5.60 -22.21 1.14
CA ALA A 2 5.69 -22.48 2.58
C ALA A 2 5.99 -21.19 3.36
N LYS A 3 5.29 -20.99 4.47
CA LYS A 3 5.46 -19.85 5.40
C LYS A 3 6.59 -20.16 6.39
N GLY A 4 7.60 -19.30 6.42
CA GLY A 4 8.75 -19.38 7.32
C GLY A 4 8.77 -18.25 8.34
N TYR A 5 9.65 -18.36 9.33
CA TYR A 5 9.80 -17.40 10.43
C TYR A 5 11.28 -17.06 10.65
N PHE A 6 11.54 -15.82 11.05
CA PHE A 6 12.90 -15.37 11.36
C PHE A 6 13.38 -15.97 12.68
N ILE A 7 14.65 -16.36 12.71
CA ILE A 7 15.27 -16.98 13.88
C ILE A 7 16.04 -15.94 14.68
N ARG A 8 15.97 -16.02 16.00
CA ARG A 8 16.65 -15.14 16.95
C ARG A 8 17.46 -15.91 17.97
N LYS A 9 18.33 -15.21 18.69
CA LYS A 9 19.01 -15.77 19.87
C LYS A 9 17.99 -16.33 20.86
N GLY A 10 18.26 -17.53 21.38
CA GLY A 10 17.39 -18.26 22.29
C GLY A 10 16.35 -19.17 21.64
N ASP A 11 16.19 -19.09 20.31
CA ASP A 11 15.33 -20.02 19.58
C ASP A 11 15.88 -21.44 19.66
N LYS A 12 14.98 -22.42 19.80
CA LYS A 12 15.35 -23.81 20.02
C LYS A 12 15.63 -24.52 18.70
N THR A 13 16.34 -25.63 18.77
CA THR A 13 16.46 -26.55 17.64
C THR A 13 15.62 -27.80 17.88
N THR A 14 15.18 -28.44 16.80
CA THR A 14 14.40 -29.69 16.84
C THR A 14 15.12 -30.86 17.53
N CYS A 15 16.45 -30.80 17.68
CA CYS A 15 17.21 -31.80 18.44
C CYS A 15 17.37 -31.48 19.93
N GLY A 16 16.84 -30.34 20.41
CA GLY A 16 16.88 -29.89 21.81
C GLY A 16 17.96 -28.84 22.13
N GLY A 17 18.70 -28.36 21.12
CA GLY A 17 19.69 -27.30 21.26
C GLY A 17 19.10 -25.89 21.16
N GLU A 18 19.96 -24.88 21.06
CA GLU A 18 19.57 -23.46 21.10
C GLU A 18 20.51 -22.58 20.28
N VAL A 19 19.96 -21.55 19.64
CA VAL A 19 20.73 -20.50 18.96
C VAL A 19 21.36 -19.57 20.00
N LEU A 20 22.69 -19.52 20.02
CA LEU A 20 23.46 -18.90 21.12
C LEU A 20 23.78 -17.43 20.89
N ASP A 21 23.77 -16.98 19.64
CA ASP A 21 24.05 -15.59 19.29
C ASP A 21 23.20 -15.07 18.13
N ALA A 22 23.19 -13.75 18.00
CA ALA A 22 22.47 -13.03 16.95
C ALA A 22 23.15 -11.68 16.67
N ASP A 23 22.93 -11.11 15.49
CA ASP A 23 23.51 -9.81 15.14
C ASP A 23 22.79 -8.69 15.90
N THR A 24 23.46 -8.12 16.90
CA THR A 24 22.92 -7.03 17.70
C THR A 24 23.12 -5.65 17.08
N ARG A 25 23.84 -5.54 15.94
CA ARG A 25 24.08 -4.24 15.28
C ARG A 25 22.82 -3.70 14.63
N VAL A 26 21.87 -4.58 14.29
CA VAL A 26 20.56 -4.19 13.78
C VAL A 26 19.47 -5.05 14.35
N MET A 27 18.41 -4.35 14.73
CA MET A 27 17.26 -4.92 15.39
C MET A 27 16.13 -5.06 14.37
N MET A 28 15.73 -6.30 14.10
CA MET A 28 14.64 -6.65 13.20
C MET A 28 13.39 -6.96 14.02
N PHE A 29 12.30 -6.24 13.76
CA PHE A 29 11.03 -6.39 14.51
C PHE A 29 11.20 -6.32 16.04
N GLY A 30 12.14 -5.50 16.51
CA GLY A 30 12.43 -5.32 17.93
C GLY A 30 13.34 -6.40 18.57
N PHE A 31 13.92 -7.32 17.79
CA PHE A 31 14.89 -8.31 18.29
C PHE A 31 16.13 -8.45 17.38
N ALA A 32 17.23 -8.97 17.93
CA ALA A 32 18.43 -9.31 17.15
C ALA A 32 18.20 -10.64 16.40
N HIS A 33 18.38 -10.64 15.09
CA HIS A 33 18.20 -11.84 14.24
C HIS A 33 19.50 -12.65 14.14
N ALA A 34 19.35 -13.97 14.09
CA ALA A 34 20.44 -14.89 13.83
C ALA A 34 20.72 -15.00 12.32
N ARG A 35 21.91 -15.47 11.96
CA ARG A 35 22.41 -15.56 10.58
C ARG A 35 23.17 -16.87 10.39
N ALA A 36 23.37 -17.25 9.14
CA ALA A 36 24.32 -18.29 8.77
C ALA A 36 25.70 -17.95 9.34
N GLY A 37 26.34 -18.93 9.98
CA GLY A 37 27.59 -18.77 10.72
C GLY A 37 27.43 -18.41 12.20
N ASP A 38 26.26 -17.94 12.65
CA ASP A 38 26.06 -17.65 14.07
C ASP A 38 26.00 -18.98 14.88
N PRO A 39 26.54 -19.00 16.13
CA PRO A 39 26.67 -20.22 16.93
C PRO A 39 25.33 -20.79 17.41
N VAL A 40 25.23 -22.12 17.40
CA VAL A 40 24.07 -22.92 17.82
C VAL A 40 24.53 -24.17 18.57
N SER A 41 23.95 -24.46 19.73
CA SER A 41 24.24 -25.70 20.46
C SER A 41 23.46 -26.89 19.89
N CYS A 42 24.01 -28.09 20.05
CA CYS A 42 23.26 -29.32 19.78
C CYS A 42 22.56 -29.80 21.05
N GLY A 43 21.38 -30.41 20.92
CA GLY A 43 20.69 -31.04 22.06
C GLY A 43 21.07 -32.50 22.29
N LYS A 44 22.00 -33.06 21.50
CA LYS A 44 22.42 -34.47 21.56
C LYS A 44 23.89 -34.66 21.93
N ASN A 45 24.68 -33.59 21.88
CA ASN A 45 26.04 -33.53 22.39
C ASN A 45 26.30 -32.11 22.93
N ASP A 46 27.26 -31.98 23.85
CA ASP A 46 27.59 -30.71 24.52
C ASP A 46 28.50 -29.81 23.66
N GLU A 47 28.34 -29.84 22.34
CA GLU A 47 29.15 -29.10 21.38
C GLU A 47 28.37 -27.95 20.72
N THR A 48 29.11 -26.92 20.31
CA THR A 48 28.60 -25.77 19.58
C THR A 48 28.95 -25.88 18.11
N TYR A 49 27.97 -25.63 17.25
CA TYR A 49 28.05 -25.64 15.80
C TYR A 49 27.64 -24.28 15.25
N GLU A 50 27.64 -24.14 13.93
CA GLU A 50 27.16 -22.94 13.24
C GLU A 50 25.80 -23.20 12.58
N ILE A 51 25.01 -22.14 12.41
CA ILE A 51 23.81 -22.18 11.58
C ILE A 51 24.24 -22.27 10.11
N GLU A 52 23.73 -23.26 9.39
CA GLU A 52 23.93 -23.45 7.96
C GLU A 52 22.71 -22.96 7.18
N GLY A 53 22.94 -22.26 6.07
CA GLY A 53 21.89 -21.75 5.19
C GLY A 53 21.16 -20.53 5.74
N GLY A 54 20.38 -19.89 4.88
CA GLY A 54 19.65 -18.68 5.23
C GLY A 54 18.74 -18.23 4.10
N ILE A 55 17.94 -17.22 4.38
CA ILE A 55 16.93 -16.72 3.47
C ILE A 55 17.63 -16.09 2.26
N ALA A 56 17.48 -16.70 1.08
CA ALA A 56 18.33 -16.44 -0.10
C ALA A 56 18.34 -14.97 -0.59
N PHE A 57 17.29 -14.19 -0.28
CA PHE A 57 17.17 -12.79 -0.66
C PHE A 57 17.36 -11.82 0.52
N PHE A 58 17.87 -12.32 1.65
CA PHE A 58 17.92 -11.59 2.91
C PHE A 58 19.25 -11.80 3.65
N GLY A 59 20.19 -10.88 3.42
CA GLY A 59 21.54 -10.89 4.00
C GLY A 59 21.75 -9.81 5.05
N SER A 60 22.69 -10.05 5.98
CA SER A 60 23.03 -9.17 7.09
C SER A 60 24.52 -9.31 7.46
N HIS A 61 25.29 -8.22 7.31
CA HIS A 61 26.71 -8.12 7.71
C HIS A 61 27.55 -9.39 7.45
N GLY A 62 27.58 -9.86 6.19
CA GLY A 62 28.43 -10.96 5.75
C GLY A 62 27.81 -12.38 5.82
N GLY A 63 26.57 -12.53 6.32
CA GLY A 63 25.86 -13.81 6.36
C GLY A 63 24.38 -13.69 5.96
N LEU A 64 23.76 -14.78 5.50
CA LEU A 64 22.32 -14.82 5.22
C LEU A 64 21.54 -14.88 6.54
N VAL A 65 20.44 -14.15 6.67
CA VAL A 65 19.60 -14.21 7.87
C VAL A 65 19.00 -15.60 8.01
N ALA A 66 19.02 -16.14 9.23
CA ALA A 66 18.55 -17.47 9.53
C ALA A 66 17.02 -17.52 9.53
N GLY A 67 16.46 -18.51 8.82
CA GLY A 67 15.03 -18.70 8.69
C GLY A 67 14.61 -20.13 8.99
N SER A 68 13.39 -20.30 9.52
CA SER A 68 12.88 -21.62 9.92
C SER A 68 12.74 -22.62 8.77
N LEU A 69 12.67 -22.16 7.52
CA LEU A 69 12.58 -23.02 6.34
C LEU A 69 13.96 -23.29 5.70
N ASP A 70 14.81 -22.26 5.63
CA ASP A 70 16.03 -22.26 4.80
C ASP A 70 17.32 -22.43 5.59
N SER A 71 17.23 -22.48 6.92
CA SER A 71 18.37 -22.69 7.80
C SER A 71 18.25 -23.97 8.61
N ARG A 72 19.39 -24.58 8.93
CA ARG A 72 19.53 -25.76 9.78
C ARG A 72 20.73 -25.58 10.70
N SER A 73 20.75 -26.26 11.83
CA SER A 73 21.96 -26.40 12.63
C SER A 73 22.97 -27.28 11.90
N GLY A 74 24.24 -26.87 11.85
CA GLY A 74 25.33 -27.64 11.26
C GLY A 74 25.71 -28.90 12.04
N CYS A 75 25.13 -29.13 13.22
CA CYS A 75 25.35 -30.34 14.00
C CYS A 75 24.98 -31.62 13.23
N PRO A 76 25.48 -32.81 13.64
CA PRO A 76 25.17 -34.08 12.98
C PRO A 76 23.67 -34.40 12.86
N CYS A 77 22.82 -33.81 13.72
CA CYS A 77 21.36 -33.97 13.63
C CYS A 77 20.73 -33.21 12.46
N LYS A 78 21.43 -32.24 11.85
CA LYS A 78 20.89 -31.30 10.85
C LYS A 78 19.55 -30.69 11.28
N ALA A 79 19.48 -30.30 12.55
CA ALA A 79 18.25 -29.92 13.20
C ALA A 79 17.63 -28.66 12.59
N GLY A 80 16.30 -28.67 12.40
CA GLY A 80 15.52 -27.47 12.10
C GLY A 80 15.55 -26.46 13.26
N LEU A 81 15.46 -25.18 12.93
CA LEU A 81 15.38 -24.07 13.88
C LEU A 81 13.91 -23.76 14.18
N VAL A 82 13.56 -23.73 15.47
CA VAL A 82 12.20 -23.58 16.00
C VAL A 82 12.00 -22.13 16.46
N PRO A 83 11.22 -21.33 15.74
CA PRO A 83 11.04 -19.91 16.04
C PRO A 83 10.21 -19.74 17.31
N SER A 84 10.66 -18.90 18.24
CA SER A 84 9.84 -18.45 19.38
C SER A 84 8.98 -17.24 19.05
N PHE A 85 9.33 -16.47 18.02
CA PHE A 85 8.58 -15.30 17.56
C PHE A 85 7.89 -15.58 16.22
N THR A 86 6.59 -15.87 16.27
CA THR A 86 5.81 -16.30 15.10
C THR A 86 5.05 -15.16 14.40
N THR A 87 5.28 -13.91 14.80
CA THR A 87 4.59 -12.75 14.19
C THR A 87 5.31 -12.24 12.94
N ALA A 88 6.64 -12.38 12.88
CA ALA A 88 7.43 -12.03 11.72
C ALA A 88 7.69 -13.25 10.83
N THR A 89 7.25 -13.19 9.58
CA THR A 89 7.27 -14.33 8.65
C THR A 89 7.90 -13.99 7.32
N TYR A 90 8.28 -15.01 6.54
CA TYR A 90 8.79 -14.87 5.18
C TYR A 90 8.39 -16.06 4.30
N GLU A 91 8.56 -15.95 2.99
CA GLU A 91 8.40 -17.06 2.04
C GLU A 91 9.74 -17.48 1.46
N SER A 92 10.04 -18.78 1.50
CA SER A 92 11.22 -19.32 0.82
C SER A 92 11.00 -19.37 -0.69
N ARG A 93 12.00 -18.89 -1.45
CA ARG A 93 12.04 -19.01 -2.92
C ARG A 93 12.66 -20.32 -3.40
N GLN A 94 13.09 -21.23 -2.52
CA GLN A 94 13.80 -22.45 -2.91
C GLN A 94 12.94 -23.51 -3.64
N GLY A 95 11.72 -23.15 -4.10
CA GLY A 95 10.83 -24.03 -4.87
C GLY A 95 10.57 -23.62 -6.32
N ALA A 96 11.16 -22.54 -6.85
CA ALA A 96 10.95 -22.13 -8.25
C ALA A 96 12.29 -21.94 -8.98
N ALA A 97 12.70 -22.95 -9.76
CA ALA A 97 13.72 -22.78 -10.76
C ALA A 97 13.27 -21.69 -11.77
N PRO A 98 14.12 -20.72 -12.15
CA PRO A 98 13.77 -19.77 -13.20
C PRO A 98 13.61 -20.51 -14.54
N PRO A 99 12.55 -20.26 -15.33
CA PRO A 99 12.52 -20.72 -16.70
C PRO A 99 13.64 -20.02 -17.48
N ALA A 100 14.44 -20.80 -18.20
CA ALA A 100 15.47 -20.31 -19.09
C ALA A 100 14.90 -19.26 -20.06
N ALA A 101 15.53 -18.08 -20.09
CA ALA A 101 15.20 -17.01 -21.02
C ALA A 101 15.41 -17.51 -22.47
N ARG A 102 14.30 -17.63 -23.23
CA ARG A 102 14.35 -17.68 -24.69
C ARG A 102 14.25 -16.25 -25.21
N SER A 103 15.33 -15.83 -25.87
CA SER A 103 15.49 -14.55 -26.55
C SER A 103 14.38 -14.34 -27.59
N ALA A 104 13.70 -13.20 -27.53
CA ALA A 104 12.88 -12.68 -28.62
C ALA A 104 13.69 -11.63 -29.40
N PRO A 105 13.60 -11.56 -30.75
CA PRO A 105 14.39 -10.63 -31.55
C PRO A 105 13.83 -9.20 -31.51
N GLN A 106 14.76 -8.24 -31.54
CA GLN A 106 14.53 -6.80 -31.64
C GLN A 106 13.75 -6.43 -32.90
N GLN A 107 12.76 -5.53 -32.77
CA GLN A 107 12.20 -4.78 -33.89
C GLN A 107 12.61 -3.31 -33.82
N GLU A 108 13.09 -2.83 -34.97
CA GLU A 108 13.65 -1.51 -35.23
C GLU A 108 12.63 -0.37 -35.09
N ALA A 109 13.16 0.80 -34.73
CA ALA A 109 12.44 2.06 -34.65
C ALA A 109 12.20 2.66 -36.04
N THR A 110 11.02 3.26 -36.23
CA THR A 110 10.71 4.14 -37.38
C THR A 110 10.25 5.53 -36.90
N PRO A 111 10.45 6.58 -37.73
CA PRO A 111 10.85 7.90 -37.27
C PRO A 111 9.72 8.90 -37.02
N VAL A 112 10.05 9.91 -36.22
CA VAL A 112 9.24 11.09 -35.85
C VAL A 112 9.19 12.10 -37.02
N ALA A 113 8.04 12.74 -37.23
CA ALA A 113 7.83 13.88 -38.12
C ALA A 113 6.86 14.90 -37.45
N PRO A 114 6.80 16.18 -37.86
CA PRO A 114 7.11 17.30 -36.98
C PRO A 114 5.89 18.10 -36.48
N SER A 115 6.12 18.74 -35.34
CA SER A 115 5.27 19.75 -34.70
C SER A 115 5.14 21.04 -35.50
N ASN A 116 3.94 21.61 -35.56
CA ASN A 116 3.73 23.04 -35.76
C ASN A 116 2.56 23.58 -34.91
N PRO A 117 2.60 24.87 -34.51
CA PRO A 117 1.82 25.40 -33.39
C PRO A 117 0.57 26.15 -33.85
N VAL A 118 -0.55 26.03 -33.12
CA VAL A 118 -1.66 27.00 -33.19
C VAL A 118 -2.28 27.22 -31.81
N THR A 119 -2.42 28.51 -31.51
CA THR A 119 -2.90 29.23 -30.33
C THR A 119 -4.40 29.02 -30.00
N PRO A 120 -4.87 29.47 -28.81
CA PRO A 120 -6.07 28.96 -28.14
C PRO A 120 -7.36 29.59 -28.68
N ARG A 121 -8.39 28.76 -28.88
CA ARG A 121 -9.75 29.22 -29.19
C ARG A 121 -10.70 28.83 -28.07
N GLN A 122 -11.22 29.86 -27.40
CA GLN A 122 -12.41 29.80 -26.55
C GLN A 122 -13.64 29.41 -27.40
N SER A 123 -14.53 28.61 -26.83
CA SER A 123 -16.00 28.69 -26.95
C SER A 123 -16.62 27.39 -26.40
N SER A 124 -17.31 27.48 -25.26
CA SER A 124 -18.77 27.56 -25.19
C SER A 124 -19.39 26.17 -25.04
N PHE A 125 -19.79 25.84 -23.81
CA PHE A 125 -20.60 24.68 -23.49
C PHE A 125 -21.96 24.80 -24.17
N THR A 126 -22.32 23.83 -25.01
CA THR A 126 -23.71 23.60 -25.41
C THR A 126 -23.96 22.10 -25.33
N SER A 127 -24.96 21.75 -24.52
CA SER A 127 -25.46 20.39 -24.31
C SER A 127 -25.95 19.80 -25.63
N ALA A 128 -25.37 18.66 -26.04
CA ALA A 128 -25.88 17.85 -27.14
C ALA A 128 -25.99 16.39 -26.67
N ARG A 129 -27.24 15.95 -26.54
CA ARG A 129 -27.67 14.59 -26.21
C ARG A 129 -27.27 13.65 -27.36
N ALA A 130 -26.39 12.69 -27.10
CA ALA A 130 -26.03 11.65 -28.07
C ALA A 130 -27.17 10.59 -28.16
N PRO A 131 -27.44 10.02 -29.36
CA PRO A 131 -28.52 9.06 -29.55
C PRO A 131 -28.11 7.65 -29.07
N SER A 132 -29.03 6.99 -28.35
CA SER A 132 -28.88 5.61 -27.86
C SER A 132 -29.00 4.59 -28.99
N PRO A 133 -28.12 3.57 -29.07
CA PRO A 133 -28.33 2.46 -29.98
C PRO A 133 -29.37 1.50 -29.42
N THR A 134 -30.27 1.06 -30.31
CA THR A 134 -31.32 0.07 -30.06
C THR A 134 -30.72 -1.31 -29.78
N LEU A 135 -30.91 -1.82 -28.56
CA LEU A 135 -30.39 -3.11 -28.08
C LEU A 135 -31.56 -4.06 -27.81
N SER A 136 -31.53 -5.22 -28.46
CA SER A 136 -32.56 -6.26 -28.40
C SER A 136 -32.75 -6.83 -27.00
N GLU A 137 -34.02 -7.08 -26.66
CA GLU A 137 -34.53 -7.42 -25.33
C GLU A 137 -34.27 -8.90 -24.96
N ARG A 138 -33.21 -9.14 -24.18
CA ARG A 138 -33.22 -10.15 -23.12
C ARG A 138 -32.96 -9.43 -21.79
N PRO A 139 -33.67 -9.76 -20.70
CA PRO A 139 -33.52 -9.05 -19.41
C PRO A 139 -32.06 -9.00 -18.92
N GLY A 140 -31.34 -10.12 -19.02
CA GLY A 140 -29.92 -10.21 -18.64
C GLY A 140 -29.00 -9.32 -19.47
N THR A 141 -29.22 -9.21 -20.79
CA THR A 141 -28.38 -8.35 -21.63
C THR A 141 -28.64 -6.86 -21.37
N ALA A 142 -29.86 -6.47 -21.01
CA ALA A 142 -30.17 -5.09 -20.64
C ALA A 142 -29.45 -4.67 -19.35
N CYS A 143 -29.50 -5.51 -18.31
CA CYS A 143 -28.78 -5.26 -17.05
C CYS A 143 -27.26 -5.21 -17.26
N GLU A 144 -26.68 -6.14 -18.02
CA GLU A 144 -25.26 -6.10 -18.36
C GLU A 144 -24.87 -4.83 -19.13
N ASN A 145 -25.71 -4.36 -20.05
CA ASN A 145 -25.45 -3.13 -20.80
C ASN A 145 -25.53 -1.89 -19.90
N HIS A 146 -26.45 -1.87 -18.94
CA HIS A 146 -26.45 -0.84 -17.91
C HIS A 146 -25.15 -0.88 -17.11
N TRP A 147 -24.78 -2.04 -16.55
CA TRP A 147 -23.56 -2.18 -15.77
C TRP A 147 -22.31 -1.78 -16.54
N ARG A 148 -22.18 -2.15 -17.83
CA ARG A 148 -21.10 -1.67 -18.70
C ARG A 148 -21.05 -0.14 -18.75
N GLY A 149 -22.20 0.52 -18.95
CA GLY A 149 -22.27 1.97 -18.99
C GLY A 149 -21.93 2.65 -17.66
N TYR A 150 -22.38 2.10 -16.52
CA TYR A 150 -22.01 2.61 -15.19
C TYR A 150 -20.53 2.38 -14.92
N GLN A 151 -20.02 1.17 -15.15
CA GLN A 151 -18.62 0.81 -14.93
C GLN A 151 -17.69 1.70 -15.76
N GLN A 152 -17.96 1.88 -17.05
CA GLN A 152 -17.14 2.74 -17.92
C GLN A 152 -17.13 4.20 -17.47
N ARG A 153 -18.28 4.73 -16.99
CA ARG A 153 -18.34 6.09 -16.43
C ARG A 153 -17.46 6.24 -15.19
N VAL A 154 -17.47 5.24 -14.32
CA VAL A 154 -16.66 5.25 -13.08
C VAL A 154 -15.18 5.05 -13.39
N GLU A 155 -14.85 4.13 -14.29
CA GLU A 155 -13.48 3.91 -14.75
C GLU A 155 -12.87 5.18 -15.33
N ASN A 156 -13.64 5.99 -16.07
CA ASN A 156 -13.16 7.26 -16.60
C ASN A 156 -12.69 8.27 -15.53
N VAL A 157 -13.09 8.11 -14.26
CA VAL A 157 -12.59 8.93 -13.13
C VAL A 157 -11.13 8.61 -12.82
N VAL A 158 -10.76 7.32 -12.86
CA VAL A 158 -9.41 6.84 -12.48
C VAL A 158 -8.54 6.46 -13.68
N ALA A 159 -9.15 6.32 -14.85
CA ALA A 159 -8.57 5.88 -16.10
C ALA A 159 -9.18 6.62 -17.31
N PRO A 160 -9.02 7.95 -17.40
CA PRO A 160 -9.56 8.72 -18.51
C PRO A 160 -9.01 8.21 -19.84
N ASN A 161 -9.89 8.02 -20.82
CA ASN A 161 -9.58 7.41 -22.12
C ASN A 161 -9.08 5.95 -22.02
N GLY A 162 -9.51 5.22 -20.97
CA GLY A 162 -9.17 3.80 -20.78
C GLY A 162 -7.73 3.55 -20.29
N LYS A 163 -6.99 4.60 -19.90
CA LYS A 163 -5.63 4.49 -19.36
C LYS A 163 -5.61 4.94 -17.92
N LEU A 164 -5.26 4.01 -17.01
CA LEU A 164 -5.13 4.29 -15.59
C LEU A 164 -4.21 5.50 -15.36
N ILE A 165 -4.65 6.45 -14.53
CA ILE A 165 -3.82 7.57 -14.10
C ILE A 165 -2.55 7.00 -13.46
N ALA A 166 -1.40 7.28 -14.08
CA ALA A 166 -0.13 6.64 -13.72
C ALA A 166 0.31 7.02 -12.29
N ASP A 167 0.16 8.29 -11.91
CA ASP A 167 0.47 8.77 -10.57
C ASP A 167 -0.63 8.35 -9.56
N PRO A 168 -0.32 7.46 -8.60
CA PRO A 168 -1.27 7.06 -7.57
C PRO A 168 -1.78 8.21 -6.72
N LYS A 169 -1.00 9.28 -6.51
CA LYS A 169 -1.43 10.45 -5.73
C LYS A 169 -2.54 11.21 -6.47
N ALA A 170 -2.33 11.51 -7.75
CA ALA A 170 -3.36 12.10 -8.62
C ALA A 170 -4.61 11.22 -8.73
N ARG A 171 -4.44 9.90 -8.88
CA ARG A 171 -5.55 8.95 -8.94
C ARG A 171 -6.36 8.93 -7.65
N ASN A 172 -5.71 8.85 -6.50
CA ASN A 172 -6.36 8.89 -5.19
C ASN A 172 -7.12 10.20 -4.98
N LYS A 173 -6.56 11.32 -5.41
CA LYS A 173 -7.24 12.62 -5.35
C LYS A 173 -8.53 12.67 -6.18
N ALA A 174 -8.54 12.02 -7.36
CA ALA A 174 -9.75 11.89 -8.17
C ALA A 174 -10.82 11.03 -7.46
N ILE A 175 -10.41 9.92 -6.86
CA ILE A 175 -11.28 9.03 -6.06
C ILE A 175 -11.90 9.79 -4.88
N ASN A 176 -11.09 10.49 -4.09
CA ASN A 176 -11.54 11.30 -2.96
C ASN A 176 -12.62 12.30 -3.39
N ALA A 177 -12.36 13.02 -4.47
CA ALA A 177 -13.28 14.01 -5.00
C ALA A 177 -14.60 13.37 -5.46
N ALA A 178 -14.54 12.21 -6.10
CA ALA A 178 -15.72 11.49 -6.56
C ALA A 178 -16.62 11.03 -5.40
N TYR A 179 -16.05 10.46 -4.33
CA TYR A 179 -16.80 10.11 -3.12
C TYR A 179 -17.45 11.33 -2.47
N ALA A 180 -16.67 12.40 -2.29
CA ALA A 180 -17.17 13.64 -1.71
C ALA A 180 -18.32 14.25 -2.53
N GLN A 181 -18.22 14.22 -3.86
CA GLN A 181 -19.27 14.68 -4.76
C GLN A 181 -20.52 13.80 -4.70
N LEU A 182 -20.36 12.48 -4.56
CA LEU A 182 -21.47 11.54 -4.43
C LEU A 182 -22.29 11.83 -3.17
N TRP A 183 -21.64 11.99 -2.01
CA TRP A 183 -22.31 12.35 -0.76
C TRP A 183 -22.97 13.73 -0.81
N ARG A 184 -22.29 14.73 -1.40
CA ARG A 184 -22.85 16.08 -1.55
C ARG A 184 -24.12 16.12 -2.42
N HIS A 185 -24.28 15.14 -3.31
CA HIS A 185 -25.46 15.03 -4.15
C HIS A 185 -26.62 14.35 -3.42
N ASP A 186 -26.33 13.32 -2.61
CA ASP A 186 -27.31 12.66 -1.75
C ASP A 186 -26.67 12.33 -0.39
N PRO A 187 -26.93 13.17 0.65
CA PRO A 187 -26.34 12.99 1.98
C PRO A 187 -26.74 11.68 2.69
N ARG A 188 -27.77 10.96 2.19
CA ARG A 188 -28.12 9.63 2.68
C ARG A 188 -26.99 8.61 2.44
N PHE A 189 -26.12 8.84 1.45
CA PHE A 189 -24.94 8.03 1.20
C PHE A 189 -23.82 8.31 2.21
N GLN A 190 -24.10 8.23 3.52
CA GLN A 190 -23.10 8.49 4.55
C GLN A 190 -21.85 7.62 4.39
N TRP A 191 -21.97 6.39 3.88
CA TRP A 191 -20.81 5.56 3.53
C TRP A 191 -19.90 6.29 2.53
N ALA A 192 -20.44 6.94 1.50
CA ALA A 192 -19.64 7.70 0.54
C ALA A 192 -18.99 8.94 1.17
N GLY A 193 -19.67 9.58 2.13
CA GLY A 193 -19.10 10.69 2.90
C GLY A 193 -17.90 10.24 3.75
N LEU A 194 -18.07 9.13 4.47
CA LEU A 194 -17.01 8.51 5.26
C LEU A 194 -15.85 8.02 4.37
N ALA A 195 -16.18 7.38 3.23
CA ALA A 195 -15.21 6.90 2.25
C ALA A 195 -14.38 8.05 1.66
N ALA A 196 -14.93 9.25 1.52
CA ALA A 196 -14.16 10.42 1.09
C ALA A 196 -13.04 10.76 2.08
N PHE A 197 -13.31 10.70 3.40
CA PHE A 197 -12.30 10.89 4.43
C PHE A 197 -11.32 9.73 4.52
N ALA A 198 -11.79 8.49 4.45
CA ALA A 198 -10.96 7.30 4.51
C ALA A 198 -9.98 7.23 3.32
N SER A 199 -10.49 7.45 2.10
CA SER A 199 -9.69 7.55 0.89
C SER A 199 -8.72 8.74 0.92
N LYS A 200 -9.10 9.87 1.54
CA LYS A 200 -8.18 10.98 1.81
C LYS A 200 -7.04 10.54 2.72
N GLN A 201 -7.34 9.82 3.79
CA GLN A 201 -6.34 9.31 4.72
C GLN A 201 -5.37 8.33 4.04
N VAL A 202 -5.87 7.46 3.15
CA VAL A 202 -5.01 6.64 2.28
C VAL A 202 -4.09 7.52 1.44
N GLY A 203 -4.61 8.61 0.87
CA GLY A 203 -3.81 9.60 0.15
C GLY A 203 -2.68 10.23 0.98
N CYS A 204 -2.92 10.50 2.26
CA CYS A 204 -1.88 10.96 3.19
C CYS A 204 -0.80 9.89 3.42
N GLY A 205 -1.20 8.62 3.57
CA GLY A 205 -0.27 7.49 3.64
C GLY A 205 0.57 7.33 2.37
N LEU A 206 -0.01 7.57 1.18
CA LEU A 206 0.72 7.58 -0.09
C LEU A 206 1.76 8.72 -0.13
N LEU A 207 1.41 9.92 0.37
CA LEU A 207 2.36 11.02 0.46
C LEU A 207 3.53 10.69 1.39
N HIS A 208 3.24 10.15 2.58
CA HIS A 208 4.26 9.76 3.55
C HIS A 208 5.21 8.70 2.98
N ALA A 209 4.66 7.65 2.35
CA ALA A 209 5.48 6.61 1.74
C ALA A 209 6.34 7.15 0.58
N ALA A 210 5.79 8.02 -0.27
CA ALA A 210 6.55 8.65 -1.36
C ALA A 210 7.69 9.55 -0.83
N ASP A 211 7.40 10.42 0.14
CA ASP A 211 8.40 11.29 0.80
C ASP A 211 9.52 10.46 1.45
N THR A 212 9.16 9.35 2.12
CA THR A 212 10.15 8.46 2.72
C THR A 212 11.02 7.76 1.67
N ILE A 213 10.44 7.31 0.55
CA ILE A 213 11.20 6.73 -0.57
C ILE A 213 12.19 7.74 -1.14
N GLU A 214 11.76 8.99 -1.37
CA GLU A 214 12.60 10.08 -1.88
C GLU A 214 13.77 10.37 -0.92
N LYS A 215 13.51 10.44 0.39
CA LYS A 215 14.55 10.62 1.42
C LYS A 215 15.56 9.47 1.45
N ILE A 216 15.10 8.22 1.31
CA ILE A 216 16.01 7.07 1.25
C ILE A 216 16.88 7.14 0.00
N GLN A 217 16.30 7.48 -1.15
CA GLN A 217 17.04 7.62 -2.39
C GLN A 217 18.08 8.75 -2.32
N ALA A 218 17.76 9.88 -1.69
CA ALA A 218 18.70 10.97 -1.48
C ALA A 218 19.91 10.57 -0.62
N GLU A 219 19.71 9.78 0.45
CA GLU A 219 20.82 9.22 1.23
C GLU A 219 21.70 8.29 0.38
N GLU A 220 21.10 7.41 -0.42
CA GLU A 220 21.82 6.48 -1.30
C GLU A 220 22.64 7.20 -2.38
N GLU A 221 22.10 8.27 -2.97
CA GLU A 221 22.80 9.07 -3.97
C GLU A 221 23.98 9.84 -3.35
N THR A 222 23.76 10.45 -2.18
CA THR A 222 24.80 11.22 -1.48
C THR A 222 25.93 10.33 -0.95
N ILE A 223 25.63 9.13 -0.42
CA ILE A 223 26.68 8.19 0.00
C ILE A 223 27.49 7.67 -1.19
N GLN A 224 26.85 7.46 -2.35
CA GLN A 224 27.55 7.05 -3.57
C GLN A 224 28.47 8.18 -4.08
N GLN A 225 27.98 9.42 -4.09
CA GLN A 225 28.77 10.59 -4.45
C GLN A 225 29.95 10.80 -3.48
N LEU A 226 29.77 10.54 -2.18
CA LEU A 226 30.84 10.57 -1.18
C LEU A 226 31.91 9.50 -1.47
N LYS A 227 31.50 8.26 -1.76
CA LYS A 227 32.43 7.17 -2.14
C LYS A 227 33.22 7.50 -3.39
N ASP A 228 32.57 8.06 -4.41
CA ASP A 228 33.24 8.44 -5.65
C ASP A 228 34.17 9.66 -5.44
N SER A 229 33.77 10.62 -4.60
CA SER A 229 34.63 11.72 -4.18
C SER A 229 35.84 11.23 -3.38
N ALA A 230 35.69 10.22 -2.51
CA ALA A 230 36.81 9.61 -1.79
C ALA A 230 37.81 8.95 -2.76
N ARG A 231 37.32 8.20 -3.76
CA ARG A 231 38.14 7.54 -4.79
C ARG A 231 38.89 8.55 -5.66
N GLN A 232 38.20 9.60 -6.11
CA GLN A 232 38.81 10.69 -6.87
C GLN A 232 39.77 11.50 -5.99
N GLY A 233 39.44 11.67 -4.72
CA GLY A 233 40.24 12.40 -3.75
C GLY A 233 41.59 11.75 -3.48
N LEU A 234 41.63 10.42 -3.41
CA LEU A 234 42.88 9.64 -3.37
C LEU A 234 43.80 9.96 -4.56
N ARG A 235 43.24 10.13 -5.76
CA ARG A 235 44.02 10.51 -6.96
C ARG A 235 44.43 11.99 -6.94
N GLY A 236 43.54 12.88 -6.51
CA GLY A 236 43.81 14.33 -6.43
C GLY A 236 44.89 14.69 -5.41
N LEU A 237 45.01 13.94 -4.31
CA LEU A 237 46.07 14.13 -3.30
C LEU A 237 47.48 13.80 -3.82
N LEU A 238 47.60 13.05 -4.93
CA LEU A 238 48.85 12.77 -5.63
C LEU A 238 49.27 13.90 -6.60
N SER A 239 48.45 14.94 -6.78
CA SER A 239 48.77 16.08 -7.63
C SER A 239 49.99 16.86 -7.11
N PRO A 240 50.87 17.38 -7.99
CA PRO A 240 51.95 18.28 -7.60
C PRO A 240 51.46 19.69 -7.17
N SER A 241 50.20 20.04 -7.41
CA SER A 241 49.62 21.35 -7.12
C SER A 241 48.92 21.40 -5.75
N GLU A 242 49.44 22.21 -4.83
CA GLU A 242 48.81 22.45 -3.51
C GLU A 242 47.41 23.05 -3.60
N ARG A 243 47.14 23.83 -4.66
CA ARG A 243 45.81 24.41 -4.90
C ARG A 243 44.78 23.32 -5.23
N GLU A 244 45.19 22.32 -6.02
CA GLU A 244 44.33 21.20 -6.40
C GLU A 244 44.05 20.29 -5.19
N LYS A 245 45.07 19.97 -4.39
CA LYS A 245 44.88 19.20 -3.14
C LYS A 245 43.85 19.87 -2.21
N ARG A 246 43.97 21.19 -2.00
CA ARG A 246 43.02 21.96 -1.18
C ARG A 246 41.62 22.06 -1.77
N ALA A 247 41.48 22.00 -3.09
CA ALA A 247 40.18 21.96 -3.75
C ALA A 247 39.52 20.59 -3.57
N THR A 248 40.30 19.51 -3.72
CA THR A 248 39.86 18.13 -3.49
C THR A 248 39.37 17.90 -2.05
N ILE A 249 40.11 18.37 -1.05
CA ILE A 249 39.71 18.25 0.37
C ILE A 249 38.39 18.98 0.62
N ARG A 250 38.26 20.23 0.15
CA ARG A 250 37.03 21.01 0.31
C ARG A 250 35.83 20.37 -0.39
N ALA A 251 36.03 19.79 -1.57
CA ALA A 251 34.98 19.06 -2.28
C ALA A 251 34.53 17.83 -1.48
N PHE A 252 35.47 17.06 -0.93
CA PHE A 252 35.14 15.91 -0.08
C PHE A 252 34.39 16.31 1.20
N GLU A 253 34.86 17.35 1.90
CA GLU A 253 34.17 17.89 3.09
C GLU A 253 32.74 18.37 2.78
N GLN A 254 32.54 18.97 1.60
CA GLN A 254 31.20 19.34 1.16
C GLN A 254 30.31 18.12 0.93
N ARG A 255 30.81 17.10 0.22
CA ARG A 255 30.06 15.84 0.02
C ARG A 255 29.73 15.13 1.33
N GLN A 256 30.64 15.22 2.31
CA GLN A 256 30.40 14.65 3.63
C GLN A 256 29.24 15.37 4.33
N ARG A 257 29.18 16.71 4.28
CA ARG A 257 28.06 17.47 4.84
C ARG A 257 26.73 17.15 4.15
N GLU A 258 26.74 17.06 2.82
CA GLU A 258 25.54 16.67 2.03
C GLU A 258 25.02 15.29 2.43
N TYR A 259 25.92 14.32 2.64
CA TYR A 259 25.56 13.00 3.14
C TYR A 259 25.05 13.05 4.59
N GLU A 260 25.70 13.80 5.48
CA GLU A 260 25.27 13.94 6.88
C GLU A 260 23.86 14.55 7.00
N GLU A 261 23.51 15.48 6.11
CA GLU A 261 22.17 16.06 6.01
C GLU A 261 21.14 15.02 5.51
N ALA A 262 21.41 14.37 4.38
CA ALA A 262 20.52 13.34 3.82
C ALA A 262 20.30 12.16 4.79
N ASN A 263 21.34 11.76 5.52
CA ASN A 263 21.28 10.72 6.53
C ASN A 263 20.44 11.13 7.76
N ARG A 264 20.41 12.42 8.12
CA ARG A 264 19.54 12.93 9.21
C ARG A 264 18.07 12.99 8.78
N ASP A 265 17.83 13.30 7.51
CA ASP A 265 16.47 13.44 6.97
C ASP A 265 15.83 12.09 6.66
N ASN A 266 16.62 11.04 6.42
CA ASN A 266 16.10 9.71 6.21
C ASN A 266 15.62 9.07 7.54
N PRO A 267 14.32 8.79 7.71
CA PRO A 267 13.80 8.24 8.95
C PRO A 267 14.26 6.79 9.22
N VAL A 268 14.80 6.09 8.22
CA VAL A 268 15.22 4.69 8.29
C VAL A 268 16.70 4.49 7.98
N TRP A 269 17.53 5.52 8.17
CA TRP A 269 18.98 5.54 7.90
C TRP A 269 19.78 4.34 8.48
N GLY A 270 19.35 3.75 9.59
CA GLY A 270 19.97 2.54 10.18
C GLY A 270 19.70 1.23 9.40
N PHE A 271 18.77 1.26 8.44
CA PHE A 271 18.26 0.10 7.70
C PHE A 271 18.50 0.19 6.18
N THR A 272 19.12 1.25 5.68
CA THR A 272 19.36 1.48 4.24
C THR A 272 20.49 0.62 3.68
N HIS A 273 21.53 0.33 4.46
CA HIS A 273 22.69 -0.46 4.01
C HIS A 273 22.43 -1.99 3.94
N TRP A 274 21.18 -2.42 4.06
CA TRP A 274 20.76 -3.82 4.07
C TRP A 274 20.52 -4.33 2.65
N GLY A 275 21.47 -5.13 2.15
CA GLY A 275 21.43 -5.73 0.81
C GLY A 275 22.20 -4.94 -0.24
N ALA A 276 23.48 -4.64 0.04
CA ALA A 276 24.40 -3.82 -0.77
C ALA A 276 24.63 -4.26 -2.24
N ASP A 277 23.95 -5.31 -2.71
CA ASP A 277 24.05 -5.85 -4.07
C ASP A 277 22.72 -5.77 -4.87
N LEU A 278 21.71 -5.03 -4.39
CA LEU A 278 20.41 -4.84 -5.06
C LEU A 278 20.19 -3.37 -5.50
N PRO A 279 19.45 -3.10 -6.60
CA PRO A 279 19.27 -1.75 -7.15
C PRO A 279 18.37 -0.81 -6.33
N LEU A 280 17.73 -1.32 -5.26
CA LEU A 280 16.96 -0.54 -4.27
C LEU A 280 17.29 -1.11 -2.89
N SER A 281 17.40 -0.29 -1.84
CA SER A 281 17.52 -0.81 -0.47
C SER A 281 16.28 -1.58 -0.04
N TYR A 282 16.43 -2.44 0.98
CA TYR A 282 15.31 -3.19 1.54
C TYR A 282 14.16 -2.27 1.98
N SER A 283 14.48 -1.19 2.69
CA SER A 283 13.51 -0.20 3.17
C SER A 283 12.73 0.44 2.02
N GLN A 284 13.40 0.88 0.95
CA GLN A 284 12.71 1.41 -0.24
C GLN A 284 11.72 0.41 -0.84
N ARG A 285 12.09 -0.87 -0.94
CA ARG A 285 11.17 -1.91 -1.45
C ARG A 285 9.94 -2.07 -0.56
N MET A 286 10.10 -1.99 0.76
CA MET A 286 8.98 -2.10 1.70
C MET A 286 8.03 -0.92 1.59
N TYR A 287 8.54 0.33 1.60
CA TYR A 287 7.69 1.51 1.41
C TYR A 287 7.03 1.52 0.03
N ARG A 288 7.74 1.12 -1.02
CA ARG A 288 7.17 1.01 -2.37
C ARG A 288 6.06 -0.03 -2.43
N PHE A 289 6.24 -1.17 -1.77
CA PHE A 289 5.21 -2.19 -1.68
C PHE A 289 3.96 -1.67 -0.94
N VAL A 290 4.11 -0.99 0.21
CA VAL A 290 2.98 -0.36 0.91
C VAL A 290 2.30 0.67 0.03
N TYR A 291 3.07 1.53 -0.65
CA TYR A 291 2.58 2.54 -1.56
C TYR A 291 1.72 1.93 -2.70
N GLU A 292 2.21 0.87 -3.33
CA GLU A 292 1.50 0.16 -4.39
C GLU A 292 0.24 -0.56 -3.87
N MET A 293 0.30 -1.19 -2.69
CA MET A 293 -0.84 -1.89 -2.08
C MET A 293 -1.95 -0.92 -1.68
N LEU A 294 -1.62 0.22 -1.04
CA LEU A 294 -2.58 1.26 -0.68
C LEU A 294 -3.26 1.83 -1.93
N ALA A 295 -2.48 2.13 -2.96
CA ALA A 295 -2.98 2.64 -4.22
C ALA A 295 -3.89 1.65 -4.95
N MET A 296 -3.52 0.36 -4.96
CA MET A 296 -4.30 -0.72 -5.57
C MET A 296 -5.59 -0.98 -4.80
N GLY A 297 -5.52 -1.08 -3.47
CA GLY A 297 -6.67 -1.34 -2.61
C GLY A 297 -7.74 -0.26 -2.75
N ASN A 298 -7.33 1.01 -2.68
CA ASN A 298 -8.26 2.13 -2.82
C ASN A 298 -8.88 2.22 -4.24
N THR A 299 -8.08 1.96 -5.28
CA THR A 299 -8.60 1.95 -6.66
C THR A 299 -9.59 0.80 -6.88
N THR A 300 -9.29 -0.39 -6.35
CA THR A 300 -10.17 -1.58 -6.45
C THR A 300 -11.49 -1.34 -5.73
N LEU A 301 -11.44 -0.82 -4.49
CA LEU A 301 -12.64 -0.49 -3.73
C LEU A 301 -13.52 0.55 -4.45
N PHE A 302 -12.90 1.59 -5.01
CA PHE A 302 -13.62 2.60 -5.79
C PHE A 302 -14.30 2.01 -7.01
N LEU A 303 -13.60 1.18 -7.78
CA LEU A 303 -14.14 0.52 -8.97
C LEU A 303 -15.22 -0.52 -8.65
N ASP A 304 -15.32 -0.93 -7.39
CA ASP A 304 -16.33 -1.87 -6.94
C ASP A 304 -17.60 -1.20 -6.41
N VAL A 305 -17.45 -0.35 -5.38
CA VAL A 305 -18.59 0.14 -4.59
C VAL A 305 -19.19 1.43 -5.17
N TYR A 306 -18.38 2.25 -5.83
CA TYR A 306 -18.87 3.52 -6.41
C TYR A 306 -19.91 3.30 -7.53
N PRO A 307 -19.72 2.36 -8.50
CA PRO A 307 -20.73 2.07 -9.51
C PRO A 307 -22.08 1.64 -8.91
N LEU A 308 -22.07 0.92 -7.79
CA LEU A 308 -23.30 0.48 -7.11
C LEU A 308 -24.14 1.68 -6.66
N HIS A 309 -23.51 2.67 -6.02
CA HIS A 309 -24.19 3.89 -5.58
C HIS A 309 -24.74 4.69 -6.76
N VAL A 310 -23.96 4.84 -7.84
CA VAL A 310 -24.40 5.59 -9.01
C VAL A 310 -25.55 4.88 -9.72
N PHE A 311 -25.51 3.54 -9.81
CA PHE A 311 -26.60 2.73 -10.34
C PHE A 311 -27.87 2.91 -9.51
N TYR A 312 -27.79 2.68 -8.19
CA TYR A 312 -28.92 2.82 -7.28
C TYR A 312 -29.53 4.23 -7.35
N ARG A 313 -28.71 5.27 -7.31
CA ARG A 313 -29.18 6.67 -7.38
C ARG A 313 -29.96 6.95 -8.67
N GLU A 314 -29.52 6.42 -9.81
CA GLU A 314 -30.12 6.72 -11.11
C GLU A 314 -31.28 5.79 -11.49
N ARG A 315 -31.34 4.57 -10.93
CA ARG A 315 -32.30 3.53 -11.32
C ARG A 315 -33.23 3.07 -10.20
N GLY A 316 -32.90 3.36 -8.94
CA GLY A 316 -33.64 2.95 -7.76
C GLY A 316 -33.35 1.51 -7.32
N LEU A 317 -33.94 1.14 -6.17
CA LEU A 317 -33.74 -0.15 -5.52
C LEU A 317 -34.27 -1.34 -6.35
N GLU A 318 -35.46 -1.22 -6.95
CA GLU A 318 -36.06 -2.32 -7.72
C GLU A 318 -35.16 -2.75 -8.89
N ALA A 319 -34.66 -1.78 -9.66
CA ALA A 319 -33.72 -2.07 -10.74
C ALA A 319 -32.38 -2.63 -10.23
N MET A 320 -31.95 -2.24 -9.02
CA MET A 320 -30.75 -2.81 -8.39
C MET A 320 -30.96 -4.29 -8.09
N LYS A 321 -32.11 -4.66 -7.49
CA LYS A 321 -32.49 -6.05 -7.21
C LYS A 321 -32.51 -6.90 -8.49
N ASP A 322 -33.10 -6.36 -9.55
CA ASP A 322 -33.21 -7.08 -10.82
C ASP A 322 -31.85 -7.27 -11.52
N CYS A 323 -30.96 -6.27 -11.42
CA CYS A 323 -29.74 -6.24 -12.23
C CYS A 323 -28.46 -6.65 -11.51
N LEU A 324 -28.39 -6.62 -10.17
CA LEU A 324 -27.13 -6.80 -9.44
C LEU A 324 -26.41 -8.10 -9.79
N GLY A 325 -27.12 -9.23 -9.82
CA GLY A 325 -26.54 -10.54 -10.18
C GLY A 325 -25.95 -10.62 -11.60
N SER A 326 -26.34 -9.71 -12.51
CA SER A 326 -25.78 -9.63 -13.87
C SER A 326 -24.47 -8.83 -13.94
N ARG A 327 -24.03 -8.19 -12.85
CA ARG A 327 -22.83 -7.33 -12.83
C ARG A 327 -21.57 -8.11 -13.14
N SER A 328 -21.39 -9.31 -12.58
CA SER A 328 -20.24 -10.18 -12.81
C SER A 328 -20.03 -10.53 -14.30
N ASN A 329 -21.12 -10.66 -15.06
CA ASN A 329 -21.10 -11.05 -16.48
C ASN A 329 -20.43 -10.03 -17.40
N ILE A 330 -20.20 -8.79 -16.95
CA ILE A 330 -19.55 -7.78 -17.79
C ILE A 330 -18.02 -7.96 -17.85
N TYR A 331 -17.43 -8.74 -16.94
CA TYR A 331 -16.00 -9.02 -16.93
C TYR A 331 -15.60 -9.93 -18.11
N GLY A 332 -14.40 -9.71 -18.66
CA GLY A 332 -13.87 -10.54 -19.76
C GLY A 332 -14.44 -10.22 -21.15
N HIS A 333 -15.26 -9.17 -21.29
CA HIS A 333 -15.78 -8.76 -22.58
C HIS A 333 -14.70 -8.09 -23.46
N GLY A 334 -14.39 -8.68 -24.62
CA GLY A 334 -13.24 -8.27 -25.45
C GLY A 334 -13.27 -6.85 -26.01
N GLN A 335 -14.45 -6.25 -26.22
CA GLN A 335 -14.57 -4.87 -26.72
C GLN A 335 -14.56 -3.80 -25.62
N HIS A 336 -14.88 -4.18 -24.38
CA HIS A 336 -15.03 -3.25 -23.25
C HIS A 336 -14.49 -3.94 -21.98
N PRO A 337 -13.15 -4.10 -21.87
CA PRO A 337 -12.57 -4.78 -20.73
C PRO A 337 -12.76 -3.95 -19.47
N VAL A 338 -13.20 -4.60 -18.39
CA VAL A 338 -13.28 -3.99 -17.07
C VAL A 338 -11.89 -3.79 -16.51
N LEU A 339 -11.62 -2.59 -16.02
CA LEU A 339 -10.42 -2.29 -15.27
C LEU A 339 -10.53 -2.91 -13.87
N TRP A 340 -9.69 -3.89 -13.58
CA TRP A 340 -9.72 -4.60 -12.30
C TRP A 340 -8.31 -4.81 -11.75
N PRO A 341 -7.74 -3.83 -11.03
CA PRO A 341 -6.32 -3.81 -10.66
C PRO A 341 -5.85 -4.98 -9.78
N VAL A 342 -6.72 -5.45 -8.88
CA VAL A 342 -6.45 -6.60 -8.01
C VAL A 342 -6.33 -7.92 -8.78
N GLY A 343 -6.92 -7.97 -9.99
CA GLY A 343 -6.94 -9.14 -10.87
C GLY A 343 -7.96 -10.20 -10.48
N GLN A 344 -8.55 -10.83 -11.50
CA GLN A 344 -9.64 -11.81 -11.34
C GLN A 344 -9.26 -13.04 -10.50
N LYS A 345 -7.98 -13.43 -10.49
CA LYS A 345 -7.50 -14.59 -9.71
C LYS A 345 -7.51 -14.34 -8.21
N THR A 346 -7.33 -13.10 -7.80
CA THR A 346 -7.25 -12.70 -6.39
C THR A 346 -8.63 -12.38 -5.83
N LEU A 347 -9.43 -11.64 -6.62
CA LEU A 347 -10.79 -11.26 -6.29
C LEU A 347 -11.60 -11.24 -7.58
N GLU A 348 -12.65 -12.04 -7.64
CA GLU A 348 -13.53 -12.06 -8.81
C GLU A 348 -14.37 -10.78 -8.88
N PHE A 349 -14.45 -10.20 -10.08
CA PHE A 349 -15.23 -8.99 -10.30
C PHE A 349 -16.74 -9.24 -10.16
N GLY A 350 -17.41 -8.32 -9.46
CA GLY A 350 -18.87 -8.17 -9.53
C GLY A 350 -19.67 -9.28 -8.87
N ILE A 351 -19.09 -9.99 -7.89
CA ILE A 351 -19.83 -10.97 -7.08
C ILE A 351 -21.02 -10.28 -6.39
N ASP A 352 -22.18 -10.91 -6.49
CA ASP A 352 -23.41 -10.49 -5.83
C ASP A 352 -23.38 -10.92 -4.36
N HIS A 353 -22.90 -10.02 -3.51
CA HIS A 353 -22.89 -10.21 -2.05
C HIS A 353 -24.17 -9.65 -1.43
N GLU A 354 -24.79 -10.41 -0.54
CA GLU A 354 -26.06 -10.04 0.13
C GLU A 354 -25.98 -8.68 0.82
N GLU A 355 -24.83 -8.33 1.41
CA GLU A 355 -24.60 -7.04 2.06
C GLU A 355 -24.87 -5.84 1.14
N ILE A 356 -24.68 -5.99 -0.18
CA ILE A 356 -24.90 -4.89 -1.14
C ILE A 356 -26.39 -4.51 -1.15
N LEU A 357 -27.28 -5.49 -1.35
CA LEU A 357 -28.72 -5.22 -1.40
C LEU A 357 -29.23 -4.74 -0.05
N LEU A 358 -28.84 -5.40 1.05
CA LEU A 358 -29.24 -5.00 2.40
C LEU A 358 -28.87 -3.55 2.69
N ALA A 359 -27.71 -3.08 2.23
CA ALA A 359 -27.32 -1.70 2.41
C ALA A 359 -28.26 -0.70 1.71
N PHE A 360 -28.66 -0.96 0.46
CA PHE A 360 -29.55 -0.06 -0.28
C PHE A 360 -31.00 -0.18 0.20
N GLU A 361 -31.44 -1.36 0.66
CA GLU A 361 -32.73 -1.54 1.35
C GLU A 361 -32.79 -0.72 2.64
N ALA A 362 -31.71 -0.72 3.43
CA ALA A 362 -31.61 0.09 4.64
C ALA A 362 -31.69 1.61 4.34
N ILE A 363 -31.16 2.08 3.21
CA ILE A 363 -31.31 3.49 2.78
C ILE A 363 -32.78 3.82 2.50
N GLU A 364 -33.50 2.97 1.77
CA GLU A 364 -34.93 3.16 1.49
C GLU A 364 -35.78 3.12 2.77
N ALA A 365 -35.40 2.27 3.74
CA ALA A 365 -36.04 2.20 5.05
C ALA A 365 -35.72 3.38 5.97
N GLY A 366 -34.75 4.23 5.61
CA GLY A 366 -34.27 5.35 6.44
C GLY A 366 -33.25 4.94 7.53
N ASN A 367 -32.81 3.70 7.53
CA ASN A 367 -31.82 3.16 8.48
C ASN A 367 -30.38 3.40 7.96
N ILE A 368 -29.93 4.64 7.96
CA ILE A 368 -28.63 5.01 7.36
C ILE A 368 -27.44 4.34 8.06
N ALA A 369 -27.44 4.24 9.39
CA ALA A 369 -26.35 3.58 10.12
C ALA A 369 -26.22 2.09 9.77
N GLU A 370 -27.35 1.40 9.62
CA GLU A 370 -27.41 -0.01 9.19
C GLU A 370 -26.91 -0.16 7.75
N SER A 371 -27.27 0.77 6.87
CA SER A 371 -26.73 0.82 5.50
C SER A 371 -25.21 0.94 5.48
N VAL A 372 -24.65 1.83 6.30
CA VAL A 372 -23.19 2.02 6.41
C VAL A 372 -22.52 0.77 6.96
N GLU A 373 -23.13 0.07 7.92
CA GLU A 373 -22.60 -1.18 8.46
C GLU A 373 -22.55 -2.28 7.39
N HIS A 374 -23.62 -2.45 6.60
CA HIS A 374 -23.65 -3.42 5.51
C HIS A 374 -22.60 -3.11 4.43
N LEU A 375 -22.48 -1.85 3.99
CA LEU A 375 -21.45 -1.46 3.03
C LEU A 375 -20.04 -1.61 3.59
N ALA A 376 -19.82 -1.25 4.86
CA ALA A 376 -18.53 -1.44 5.52
C ALA A 376 -18.18 -2.93 5.59
N LYS A 377 -19.14 -3.81 5.86
CA LYS A 377 -18.91 -5.26 5.84
C LYS A 377 -18.54 -5.74 4.43
N HIS A 378 -19.25 -5.31 3.40
CA HIS A 378 -18.91 -5.64 2.01
C HIS A 378 -17.50 -5.14 1.64
N GLU A 379 -17.19 -3.88 1.92
CA GLU A 379 -15.88 -3.28 1.70
C GLU A 379 -14.77 -4.05 2.43
N GLN A 380 -14.92 -4.27 3.74
CA GLN A 380 -13.83 -4.72 4.60
C GLN A 380 -13.62 -6.24 4.55
N VAL A 381 -14.69 -7.01 4.34
CA VAL A 381 -14.68 -8.49 4.29
C VAL A 381 -14.57 -8.99 2.85
N ASN A 382 -15.41 -8.51 1.95
CA ASN A 382 -15.53 -9.09 0.62
C ASN A 382 -14.51 -8.49 -0.37
N ILE A 383 -14.10 -7.22 -0.18
CA ILE A 383 -13.19 -6.53 -1.09
C ILE A 383 -11.77 -6.43 -0.52
N LEU A 384 -11.58 -5.68 0.58
CA LEU A 384 -10.24 -5.34 1.07
C LEU A 384 -9.52 -6.52 1.74
N GLN A 385 -10.24 -7.45 2.37
CA GLN A 385 -9.63 -8.63 2.97
C GLN A 385 -8.92 -9.50 1.92
N PRO A 386 -9.57 -9.98 0.84
CA PRO A 386 -8.87 -10.75 -0.20
C PRO A 386 -7.91 -9.89 -1.04
N ALA A 387 -8.24 -8.62 -1.29
CA ALA A 387 -7.39 -7.77 -2.12
C ALA A 387 -6.05 -7.40 -1.46
N MET A 388 -6.04 -7.20 -0.14
CA MET A 388 -4.90 -6.56 0.54
C MET A 388 -4.59 -7.14 1.92
N TYR A 389 -5.56 -7.27 2.83
CA TYR A 389 -5.27 -7.64 4.23
C TYR A 389 -4.94 -9.13 4.43
N SER A 390 -5.23 -9.99 3.45
CA SER A 390 -4.81 -11.39 3.46
C SER A 390 -3.38 -11.57 2.97
N ASP A 391 -2.76 -10.54 2.38
CA ASP A 391 -1.35 -10.55 2.05
C ASP A 391 -0.51 -10.45 3.34
N TRP A 392 0.27 -11.48 3.61
CA TRP A 392 1.05 -11.58 4.83
C TRP A 392 2.14 -10.50 4.92
N ARG A 393 2.71 -10.05 3.79
CA ARG A 393 3.76 -9.02 3.76
C ARG A 393 3.15 -7.69 4.16
N PHE A 394 2.00 -7.38 3.58
CA PHE A 394 1.28 -6.15 3.88
C PHE A 394 0.86 -6.10 5.35
N ASN A 395 0.29 -7.20 5.87
CA ASN A 395 -0.06 -7.31 7.28
C ASN A 395 1.16 -7.11 8.21
N SER A 396 2.29 -7.76 7.91
CA SER A 396 3.52 -7.62 8.70
C SER A 396 4.03 -6.17 8.72
N LEU A 397 3.90 -5.45 7.60
CA LEU A 397 4.32 -4.05 7.48
C LEU A 397 3.39 -3.10 8.23
N LEU A 398 2.08 -3.33 8.17
CA LEU A 398 1.11 -2.56 8.96
C LEU A 398 1.32 -2.72 10.47
N TYR A 399 1.55 -3.95 10.93
CA TYR A 399 1.86 -4.20 12.34
C TYR A 399 3.17 -3.53 12.76
N SER A 400 4.18 -3.57 11.90
CA SER A 400 5.47 -2.92 12.16
C SER A 400 5.33 -1.39 12.21
N ASN A 401 4.53 -0.79 11.31
CA ASN A 401 4.18 0.63 11.36
C ASN A 401 3.49 0.97 12.68
N HIS A 402 2.48 0.20 13.09
CA HIS A 402 1.75 0.41 14.34
C HIS A 402 2.68 0.41 15.56
N LEU A 403 3.56 -0.60 15.65
CA LEU A 403 4.54 -0.69 16.73
C LEU A 403 5.55 0.47 16.70
N SER A 404 6.09 0.79 15.53
CA SER A 404 7.04 1.89 15.34
C SER A 404 6.44 3.24 15.72
N TYR A 405 5.16 3.48 15.42
CA TYR A 405 4.45 4.68 15.82
C TYR A 405 4.30 4.77 17.35
N LEU A 406 3.89 3.68 18.01
CA LEU A 406 3.71 3.65 19.46
C LEU A 406 5.03 3.79 20.24
N VAL A 407 6.11 3.18 19.73
CA VAL A 407 7.44 3.25 20.35
C VAL A 407 8.16 4.56 20.02
N GLY A 408 7.76 5.24 18.94
CA GLY A 408 8.42 6.46 18.46
C GLY A 408 9.81 6.21 17.86
N PHE A 409 10.09 4.98 17.43
CA PHE A 409 11.38 4.60 16.87
C PHE A 409 11.21 3.63 15.69
N PRO A 410 11.86 3.89 14.53
CA PRO A 410 12.62 5.10 14.21
C PRO A 410 11.73 6.33 14.10
N SER A 411 12.26 7.50 14.49
CA SER A 411 11.49 8.74 14.45
C SER A 411 11.09 9.09 13.01
N GLY A 412 9.80 9.39 12.80
CA GLY A 412 9.28 9.77 11.49
C GLY A 412 9.15 8.63 10.47
N ALA A 413 9.44 7.38 10.84
CA ALA A 413 9.32 6.23 9.93
C ALA A 413 7.90 5.66 9.84
N ALA A 414 7.02 6.01 10.77
CA ALA A 414 5.69 5.45 10.88
C ALA A 414 4.63 6.54 11.01
N GLU A 415 3.44 6.24 10.49
CA GLU A 415 2.26 7.09 10.59
C GLU A 415 1.22 6.50 11.53
N ALA A 416 0.46 7.38 12.18
CA ALA A 416 -0.67 6.97 13.00
C ALA A 416 -1.71 6.24 12.15
N ILE A 417 -2.18 5.09 12.62
CA ILE A 417 -3.38 4.45 12.04
C ILE A 417 -4.59 5.15 12.65
N GLU A 418 -5.06 6.19 11.98
CA GLU A 418 -6.18 7.02 12.40
C GLU A 418 -7.00 7.49 11.20
N LEU A 419 -8.25 7.90 11.46
CA LEU A 419 -9.09 8.59 10.49
C LEU A 419 -9.41 9.99 11.00
N THR A 420 -8.99 11.00 10.24
CA THR A 420 -9.30 12.40 10.54
C THR A 420 -10.41 12.90 9.62
N LEU A 421 -11.57 13.22 10.19
CA LEU A 421 -12.76 13.77 9.54
C LEU A 421 -12.60 15.27 9.21
N ALA A 422 -11.49 15.59 8.55
CA ALA A 422 -11.15 16.91 8.05
C ALA A 422 -10.48 16.77 6.69
N SER A 423 -10.44 17.85 5.91
CA SER A 423 -9.84 17.81 4.58
C SER A 423 -8.33 17.52 4.67
N GLN A 424 -7.60 18.13 5.58
CA GLN A 424 -6.14 18.01 5.75
C GLN A 424 -5.63 16.63 6.23
N CYS A 425 -4.33 16.37 6.01
CA CYS A 425 -3.64 15.16 6.48
C CYS A 425 -3.25 15.20 7.97
N ARG A 426 -3.03 16.40 8.52
CA ARG A 426 -2.62 16.54 9.92
C ARG A 426 -3.76 16.20 10.87
N ARG A 427 -3.42 15.45 11.91
CA ARG A 427 -4.27 15.18 13.08
C ARG A 427 -4.90 16.46 13.64
N ILE A 428 -6.14 16.36 14.07
CA ILE A 428 -6.86 17.43 14.79
C ILE A 428 -7.43 16.86 16.09
N ASP A 429 -7.07 17.49 17.21
CA ASP A 429 -7.47 17.05 18.55
C ASP A 429 -8.75 17.77 19.05
N ASP A 430 -9.83 17.68 18.26
CA ASP A 430 -11.14 18.29 18.57
C ASP A 430 -12.32 17.32 18.42
N GLY A 431 -12.05 16.02 18.53
CA GLY A 431 -13.05 14.96 18.37
C GLY A 431 -13.22 14.43 16.93
N ARG A 432 -12.63 15.09 15.93
CA ARG A 432 -12.71 14.65 14.53
C ARG A 432 -11.69 13.58 14.12
N THR A 433 -10.74 13.26 15.00
CA THR A 433 -9.74 12.21 14.75
C THR A 433 -10.05 10.96 15.55
N ILE A 434 -10.24 9.84 14.85
CA ILE A 434 -10.50 8.53 15.43
C ILE A 434 -9.23 7.68 15.27
N GLY A 435 -8.60 7.30 16.38
CA GLY A 435 -7.45 6.39 16.37
C GLY A 435 -7.87 4.92 16.30
N PHE A 436 -7.03 4.07 15.71
CA PHE A 436 -7.25 2.63 15.66
C PHE A 436 -7.13 1.96 17.03
N SER A 437 -5.96 2.06 17.65
CA SER A 437 -5.66 1.53 18.99
C SER A 437 -4.37 2.16 19.52
N ASN A 438 -4.20 2.13 20.85
CA ASN A 438 -2.94 2.48 21.52
C ASN A 438 -2.24 1.25 22.11
N THR A 439 -2.72 0.03 21.82
CA THR A 439 -2.15 -1.21 22.36
C THR A 439 -1.13 -1.82 21.39
N PRO A 440 0.01 -2.36 21.88
CA PRO A 440 1.06 -2.93 21.02
C PRO A 440 0.63 -4.16 20.21
N PHE A 441 -0.35 -4.92 20.72
CA PHE A 441 -0.87 -6.14 20.11
C PHE A 441 -2.11 -5.90 19.24
N ALA A 442 -2.48 -4.64 18.99
CA ALA A 442 -3.54 -4.33 18.04
C ALA A 442 -3.11 -4.73 16.63
N ASN A 443 -4.04 -5.28 15.86
CA ASN A 443 -3.78 -5.76 14.52
C ASN A 443 -4.86 -5.28 13.57
N LEU A 444 -4.51 -4.34 12.68
CA LEU A 444 -5.44 -3.82 11.68
C LEU A 444 -5.85 -4.88 10.65
N ALA A 445 -5.03 -5.91 10.40
CA ALA A 445 -5.42 -6.99 9.50
C ALA A 445 -6.46 -7.94 10.12
N ASP A 446 -6.62 -7.94 11.45
CA ASP A 446 -7.71 -8.66 12.12
C ASP A 446 -9.05 -7.99 11.79
N ILE A 447 -9.96 -8.75 11.18
CA ILE A 447 -11.23 -8.23 10.69
C ILE A 447 -12.11 -7.69 11.81
N ASN A 448 -12.11 -8.30 13.00
CA ASN A 448 -12.97 -7.87 14.10
C ASN A 448 -12.48 -6.54 14.68
N GLN A 449 -11.16 -6.42 14.88
CA GLN A 449 -10.55 -5.16 15.35
C GLN A 449 -10.74 -4.04 14.32
N ARG A 450 -10.55 -4.34 13.03
CA ARG A 450 -10.72 -3.37 11.95
C ARG A 450 -12.17 -2.93 11.81
N MET A 451 -13.12 -3.86 11.81
CA MET A 451 -14.54 -3.52 11.75
C MET A 451 -14.97 -2.68 12.95
N ALA A 452 -14.50 -2.99 14.16
CA ALA A 452 -14.77 -2.16 15.33
C ALA A 452 -14.25 -0.71 15.15
N PHE A 453 -13.08 -0.54 14.53
CA PHE A 453 -12.56 0.79 14.21
C PHE A 453 -13.39 1.51 13.13
N VAL A 454 -13.75 0.83 12.04
CA VAL A 454 -14.57 1.38 10.95
C VAL A 454 -15.94 1.82 11.44
N LEU A 455 -16.62 1.00 12.26
CA LEU A 455 -17.94 1.34 12.80
C LEU A 455 -17.88 2.47 13.83
N ARG A 456 -16.80 2.58 14.63
CA ARG A 456 -16.59 3.76 15.48
C ARG A 456 -16.42 5.03 14.65
N ALA A 457 -15.66 4.96 13.55
CA ALA A 457 -15.48 6.09 12.64
C ALA A 457 -16.80 6.49 11.95
N ALA A 458 -17.60 5.51 11.51
CA ALA A 458 -18.92 5.74 10.94
C ALA A 458 -19.85 6.44 11.94
N LYS A 459 -19.91 5.93 13.17
CA LYS A 459 -20.72 6.53 14.24
C LYS A 459 -20.25 7.96 14.54
N GLN A 460 -18.95 8.19 14.65
CA GLN A 460 -18.42 9.53 14.91
C GLN A 460 -18.77 10.50 13.78
N PHE A 461 -18.71 10.05 12.52
CA PHE A 461 -19.12 10.87 11.38
C PHE A 461 -20.60 11.25 11.46
N ASP A 462 -21.48 10.28 11.75
CA ASP A 462 -22.91 10.52 11.94
C ASP A 462 -23.20 11.47 13.12
N ASP A 463 -22.57 11.25 14.28
CA ASP A 463 -22.71 12.13 15.45
C ASP A 463 -22.32 13.58 15.11
N LEU A 464 -21.23 13.76 14.35
CA LEU A 464 -20.75 15.09 13.98
C LEU A 464 -21.67 15.79 12.98
N LEU A 465 -22.30 15.06 12.06
CA LEU A 465 -23.32 15.61 11.16
C LEU A 465 -24.55 16.14 11.91
N HIS A 466 -24.84 15.60 13.10
CA HIS A 466 -25.95 16.02 13.96
C HIS A 466 -25.51 16.96 15.10
N SER A 467 -24.28 17.46 15.06
CA SER A 467 -23.69 18.35 16.07
C SER A 467 -23.54 19.79 15.57
N ASP A 468 -23.02 20.66 16.44
CA ASP A 468 -22.57 22.02 16.12
C ASP A 468 -21.35 22.05 15.19
N GLN A 469 -20.66 20.92 14.98
CA GLN A 469 -19.54 20.78 14.05
C GLN A 469 -19.96 20.39 12.62
N SER A 470 -21.26 20.20 12.34
CA SER A 470 -21.79 19.77 11.04
C SER A 470 -21.29 20.63 9.86
N GLU A 471 -21.33 21.96 9.99
CA GLU A 471 -20.82 22.86 8.95
C GLU A 471 -19.32 22.67 8.64
N GLN A 472 -18.53 22.29 9.64
CA GLN A 472 -17.09 22.04 9.48
C GLN A 472 -16.84 20.74 8.70
N ILE A 473 -17.68 19.73 8.95
CA ILE A 473 -17.66 18.45 8.23
C ILE A 473 -18.07 18.67 6.77
N GLU A 474 -19.17 19.38 6.52
CA GLU A 474 -19.61 19.73 5.18
C GLU A 474 -18.56 20.53 4.41
N ARG A 475 -17.91 21.49 5.08
CA ARG A 475 -16.81 22.26 4.49
C ARG A 475 -15.62 21.37 4.14
N SER A 476 -15.27 20.44 5.02
CA SER A 476 -14.18 19.50 4.76
C SER A 476 -14.48 18.59 3.55
N ILE A 477 -15.71 18.08 3.43
CA ILE A 477 -16.12 17.31 2.25
C ILE A 477 -16.13 18.18 0.99
N ARG A 478 -16.57 19.44 1.09
CA ARG A 478 -16.52 20.39 -0.03
C ARG A 478 -15.10 20.62 -0.52
N ASP A 479 -14.14 20.79 0.40
CA ASP A 479 -12.73 20.96 0.04
C ASP A 479 -12.18 19.71 -0.64
N ILE A 480 -12.49 18.52 -0.12
CA ILE A 480 -12.12 17.25 -0.76
C ILE A 480 -12.73 17.12 -2.16
N ALA A 481 -14.00 17.50 -2.33
CA ALA A 481 -14.70 17.48 -3.63
C ALA A 481 -14.05 18.39 -4.69
N LEU A 482 -13.40 19.47 -4.26
CA LEU A 482 -12.63 20.38 -5.12
C LEU A 482 -11.19 19.90 -5.38
N GLY A 483 -10.84 18.69 -4.92
CA GLY A 483 -9.48 18.14 -5.00
C GLY A 483 -8.52 18.74 -3.95
N GLY A 484 -9.04 19.37 -2.90
CA GLY A 484 -8.29 19.72 -1.71
C GLY A 484 -8.05 18.51 -0.80
N GLY A 485 -7.34 18.75 0.31
CA GLY A 485 -7.26 17.83 1.44
C GLY A 485 -6.06 16.88 1.49
N VAL A 486 -5.54 16.42 0.35
CA VAL A 486 -4.25 15.69 0.31
C VAL A 486 -3.14 16.70 0.04
N ARG A 487 -2.72 17.42 1.08
CA ARG A 487 -1.65 18.43 1.06
C ARG A 487 -0.88 18.46 2.37
#